data_AF-A0A960N5E2-F1
#
_entry.id   AF-A0A960N5E2-F1
#
_cell.length_a   1.000
_cell.length_b   1.000
_cell.length_c   1.000
_cell.angle_alpha   90.00
_cell.angle_beta   90.00
_cell.angle_gamma   90.00
#
_symmetry.space_group_name_H-M   'P 1'
#
loop_
_entity.id
_entity.type
_entity.pdbx_description
1 polymer ?
#
loop_
_entity_poly.entity_id
_entity_poly.type
_entity_poly.pdbx_seq_one_letter_code
_entity_poly.pdbx_strand_id
1 'polypeptide(L)'
;LTPYREHGGGQSPDYGNDELVQALVDFISAFGERYDGDPRIGYLTLGLLGHWGEWHTWPRSEFMAPEAVRRKILEAYSTAFSRTPLLMRYPVPDAMNWPVGLHDDSFAHSTIGQEEWELLPRIRAAGAEDLWKTRPIGGEVRPEVQPHLWKSPEPLTEDLGMQDYGE
;
A
#
# COMPACT_ATOMS: atom_id res chain seq x y z
N LEU A 1 9.30 20.70 -6.00
CA LEU A 1 9.27 19.81 -4.82
C LEU A 1 9.07 20.65 -3.58
N THR A 2 8.17 20.25 -2.69
CA THR A 2 7.82 20.94 -1.44
C THR A 2 8.40 20.16 -0.25
N PRO A 3 9.23 20.78 0.61
CA PRO A 3 9.83 20.06 1.74
C PRO A 3 8.83 19.84 2.89
N TYR A 4 8.99 18.74 3.63
CA TYR A 4 8.31 18.44 4.89
C TYR A 4 9.30 17.90 5.93
N ARG A 5 8.96 17.93 7.22
CA ARG A 5 9.88 17.59 8.34
C ARG A 5 9.33 16.51 9.27
N GLU A 6 8.04 16.25 9.19
CA GLU A 6 7.32 15.28 9.99
C GLU A 6 7.84 13.87 9.68
N HIS A 7 7.99 13.03 10.71
CA HIS A 7 8.36 11.60 10.59
C HIS A 7 9.59 11.29 9.72
N GLY A 8 10.68 12.05 9.92
CA GLY A 8 11.92 11.89 9.15
C GLY A 8 12.04 12.83 7.95
N GLY A 9 10.95 13.52 7.59
CA GLY A 9 10.94 14.55 6.56
C GLY A 9 11.15 14.01 5.15
N GLY A 10 11.25 14.94 4.20
CA GLY A 10 11.45 14.60 2.79
C GLY A 10 11.03 15.73 1.86
N GLN A 11 10.82 15.38 0.59
CA GLN A 11 10.32 16.29 -0.43
C GLN A 11 9.13 15.66 -1.15
N SER A 12 8.00 16.36 -1.15
CA SER A 12 6.80 15.96 -1.88
C SER A 12 6.78 16.63 -3.26
N PRO A 13 6.49 15.90 -4.36
CA PRO A 13 6.29 16.52 -5.65
C PRO A 13 4.95 17.25 -5.75
N ASP A 14 4.83 18.08 -6.79
CA ASP A 14 3.54 18.63 -7.17
C ASP A 14 2.81 17.62 -8.06
N TYR A 15 1.90 16.85 -7.46
CA TYR A 15 1.08 15.88 -8.19
C TYR A 15 0.04 16.53 -9.12
N GLY A 16 -0.13 17.86 -9.09
CA GLY A 16 -0.90 18.61 -10.08
C GLY A 16 -0.11 18.94 -11.35
N ASN A 17 1.18 18.65 -11.40
CA ASN A 17 2.01 18.87 -12.57
C ASN A 17 1.78 17.77 -13.62
N ASP A 18 1.27 18.15 -14.80
CA ASP A 18 0.95 17.21 -15.88
C ASP A 18 2.17 16.45 -16.43
N GLU A 19 3.35 17.07 -16.47
CA GLU A 19 4.58 16.42 -16.94
C GLU A 19 5.01 15.30 -15.98
N LEU A 20 4.90 15.53 -14.67
CA LEU A 20 5.13 14.49 -13.67
C LEU A 20 4.12 13.35 -13.82
N VAL A 21 2.83 13.67 -13.90
CA VAL A 21 1.79 12.65 -14.05
C VAL A 21 2.01 11.82 -15.31
N GLN A 22 2.40 12.46 -16.41
CA GLN A 22 2.73 11.76 -17.65
C GLN A 22 3.97 10.85 -17.46
N ALA A 23 5.04 11.36 -16.83
CA ALA A 23 6.23 10.57 -16.57
C ALA A 23 5.95 9.33 -15.69
N LEU A 24 5.06 9.45 -14.70
CA LEU A 24 4.63 8.31 -13.88
C LEU A 24 3.87 7.27 -14.71
N VAL A 25 2.94 7.70 -15.57
CA VAL A 25 2.19 6.80 -16.47
C VAL A 25 3.12 6.11 -17.47
N ASP A 26 4.04 6.85 -18.07
CA ASP A 26 5.01 6.31 -19.03
C ASP A 26 5.92 5.27 -18.35
N PHE A 27 6.36 5.56 -17.13
CA PHE A 27 7.13 4.61 -16.32
C PHE A 27 6.31 3.34 -16.05
N ILE A 28 5.06 3.45 -15.61
CA ILE A 28 4.19 2.30 -15.31
C ILE A 28 3.99 1.44 -16.56
N SER A 29 3.74 2.06 -17.72
CA SER A 29 3.59 1.36 -19.00
C SER A 29 4.85 0.57 -19.35
N ALA A 30 6.01 1.24 -19.36
CA ALA A 30 7.29 0.60 -19.67
C ALA A 30 7.68 -0.48 -18.65
N PHE A 31 7.29 -0.31 -17.37
CA PHE A 31 7.51 -1.29 -16.33
C PHE A 31 6.64 -2.55 -16.54
N GLY A 32 5.36 -2.37 -16.89
CA GLY A 32 4.46 -3.47 -17.25
C GLY A 32 4.90 -4.23 -18.49
N GLU A 33 5.27 -3.53 -19.57
CA GLU A 33 5.80 -4.16 -20.80
C GLU A 33 7.00 -5.06 -20.53
N ARG A 34 7.81 -4.71 -19.54
CA ARG A 34 9.02 -5.46 -19.20
C ARG A 34 8.79 -6.61 -18.21
N TYR A 35 7.86 -6.46 -17.27
CA TYR A 35 7.78 -7.32 -16.09
C TYR A 35 6.41 -7.95 -15.81
N ASP A 36 5.34 -7.60 -16.54
CA ASP A 36 4.05 -8.29 -16.35
C ASP A 36 4.15 -9.78 -16.70
N GLY A 37 3.79 -10.62 -15.75
CA GLY A 37 3.88 -12.07 -15.86
C GLY A 37 5.29 -12.65 -15.70
N ASP A 38 6.29 -11.87 -15.26
CA ASP A 38 7.60 -12.41 -14.88
C ASP A 38 7.44 -13.34 -13.66
N PRO A 39 7.77 -14.63 -13.77
CA PRO A 39 7.52 -15.61 -12.72
C PRO A 39 8.39 -15.41 -11.46
N ARG A 40 9.37 -14.50 -11.50
CA ARG A 40 10.20 -14.16 -10.34
C ARG A 40 9.54 -13.12 -9.44
N ILE A 41 8.47 -12.48 -9.90
CA ILE A 41 7.78 -11.42 -9.16
C ILE A 41 6.51 -12.01 -8.56
N GLY A 42 6.46 -12.10 -7.23
CA GLY A 42 5.27 -12.57 -6.50
C GLY A 42 4.14 -11.54 -6.52
N TYR A 43 4.47 -10.26 -6.34
CA TYR A 43 3.59 -9.12 -6.44
C TYR A 43 4.40 -7.82 -6.51
N LEU A 44 3.74 -6.72 -6.87
CA LEU A 44 4.30 -5.36 -6.88
C LEU A 44 3.54 -4.46 -5.91
N THR A 45 4.24 -3.77 -5.02
CA THR A 45 3.64 -2.74 -4.16
C THR A 45 3.61 -1.41 -4.91
N LEU A 46 2.45 -0.74 -4.94
CA LEU A 46 2.30 0.55 -5.60
C LEU A 46 2.95 1.63 -4.72
N GLY A 47 4.09 2.18 -5.16
CA GLY A 47 4.90 3.11 -4.35
C GLY A 47 5.11 4.50 -4.94
N LEU A 48 4.42 4.87 -6.02
CA LEU A 48 4.68 6.13 -6.74
C LEU A 48 3.97 7.36 -6.17
N LEU A 49 3.00 7.17 -5.28
CA LEU A 49 2.22 8.24 -4.67
C LEU A 49 2.38 8.24 -3.15
N GLY A 50 2.28 9.42 -2.54
CA GLY A 50 2.35 9.61 -1.10
C GLY A 50 3.77 9.68 -0.55
N HIS A 51 3.88 9.95 0.75
CA HIS A 51 5.15 9.88 1.47
C HIS A 51 5.61 8.43 1.53
N TRP A 52 6.91 8.22 1.28
CA TRP A 52 7.58 6.90 1.29
C TRP A 52 6.94 5.84 0.37
N GLY A 53 6.03 6.26 -0.54
CA GLY A 53 5.26 5.34 -1.38
C GLY A 53 4.03 4.72 -0.70
N GLU A 54 3.60 5.25 0.45
CA GLU A 54 2.53 4.66 1.26
C GLU A 54 1.12 5.10 0.85
N TRP A 55 0.97 5.83 -0.27
CA TRP A 55 -0.34 6.32 -0.75
C TRP A 55 -1.11 7.22 0.22
N HIS A 56 -0.40 7.82 1.18
CA HIS A 56 -0.89 8.93 1.99
C HIS A 56 0.21 9.96 2.20
N THR A 57 -0.15 11.15 2.66
CA THR A 57 0.80 12.22 3.00
C THR A 57 0.65 12.71 4.42
N TRP A 58 0.07 11.88 5.31
CA TRP A 58 -0.13 12.24 6.72
C TRP A 58 1.18 12.78 7.36
N PRO A 59 1.10 13.84 8.19
CA PRO A 59 -0.12 14.59 8.58
C PRO A 59 -0.53 15.70 7.60
N ARG A 60 0.12 15.80 6.44
CA ARG A 60 -0.01 16.88 5.45
C ARG A 60 -0.88 16.46 4.27
N SER A 61 -2.18 16.31 4.50
CA SER A 61 -3.13 15.85 3.47
C SER A 61 -3.18 16.74 2.22
N GLU A 62 -2.78 18.01 2.34
CA GLU A 62 -2.66 18.94 1.21
C GLU A 62 -1.56 18.55 0.19
N PHE A 63 -0.65 17.65 0.56
CA PHE A 63 0.37 17.12 -0.35
C PHE A 63 -0.09 15.89 -1.13
N MET A 64 -1.25 15.32 -0.80
CA MET A 64 -1.70 14.10 -1.48
C MET A 64 -2.10 14.41 -2.92
N ALA A 65 -1.77 13.49 -3.83
CA ALA A 65 -2.19 13.58 -5.22
C ALA A 65 -3.72 13.78 -5.33
N PRO A 66 -4.21 14.68 -6.22
CA PRO A 66 -5.64 14.83 -6.47
C PRO A 66 -6.30 13.50 -6.81
N GLU A 67 -7.59 13.34 -6.49
CA GLU A 67 -8.31 12.07 -6.73
C GLU A 67 -8.23 11.61 -8.20
N ALA A 68 -8.38 12.54 -9.14
CA ALA A 68 -8.26 12.24 -10.57
C ALA A 68 -6.88 11.68 -10.93
N VAL A 69 -5.81 12.17 -10.30
CA VAL A 69 -4.45 11.67 -10.50
C VAL A 69 -4.28 10.29 -9.87
N ARG A 70 -4.77 10.08 -8.64
CA ARG A 70 -4.75 8.75 -7.99
C ARG A 70 -5.45 7.70 -8.84
N ARG A 71 -6.64 8.02 -9.37
CA ARG A 71 -7.39 7.13 -10.27
C ARG A 71 -6.63 6.87 -11.58
N LYS A 72 -6.11 7.91 -12.24
CA LYS A 72 -5.30 7.77 -13.47
C LYS A 72 -4.08 6.86 -13.27
N ILE A 73 -3.39 6.99 -12.13
CA ILE A 73 -2.24 6.14 -11.79
C ILE A 73 -2.67 4.69 -11.51
N LEU A 74 -3.79 4.50 -10.81
CA LEU A 74 -4.35 3.17 -10.56
C LEU A 74 -4.81 2.46 -11.85
N GLU A 75 -5.42 3.21 -12.79
CA GLU A 75 -5.79 2.74 -14.13
C GLU A 75 -4.56 2.33 -14.94
N ALA A 76 -3.49 3.14 -14.89
CA ALA A 76 -2.24 2.83 -15.58
C ALA A 76 -1.64 1.52 -15.05
N TYR A 77 -1.59 1.32 -13.74
CA TYR A 77 -1.11 0.07 -13.14
C TYR A 77 -1.99 -1.12 -13.52
N SER A 78 -3.32 -0.98 -13.42
CA SER A 78 -4.27 -2.04 -13.73
C SER A 78 -4.23 -2.45 -15.21
N THR A 79 -3.89 -1.51 -16.09
CA THR A 79 -3.72 -1.75 -17.53
C THR A 79 -2.38 -2.41 -17.84
N ALA A 80 -1.31 -1.95 -17.19
CA ALA A 80 0.05 -2.42 -17.42
C ALA A 80 0.33 -3.81 -16.83
N PHE A 81 -0.40 -4.21 -15.78
CA PHE A 81 -0.22 -5.47 -15.06
C PHE A 81 -1.49 -6.30 -15.04
N SER A 82 -1.58 -7.25 -15.97
CA SER A 82 -2.71 -8.18 -16.08
C SER A 82 -2.43 -9.56 -15.48
N ARG A 83 -1.15 -9.87 -15.23
CA ARG A 83 -0.68 -11.19 -14.77
C ARG A 83 0.05 -11.12 -13.44
N THR A 84 0.86 -10.08 -13.22
CA THR A 84 1.57 -9.86 -11.96
C THR A 84 0.64 -9.19 -10.94
N PRO A 85 0.43 -9.77 -9.75
CA PRO A 85 -0.43 -9.16 -8.75
C PRO A 85 0.09 -7.81 -8.25
N LEU A 86 -0.82 -6.88 -7.97
CA LEU A 86 -0.53 -5.57 -7.41
C LEU A 86 -0.98 -5.49 -5.96
N LEU A 87 -0.26 -4.76 -5.10
CA LEU A 87 -0.64 -4.46 -3.72
C LEU A 87 -0.62 -2.96 -3.46
N MET A 88 -1.58 -2.46 -2.70
CA MET A 88 -1.65 -1.06 -2.27
C MET A 88 -1.80 -0.97 -0.76
N ARG A 89 -1.20 0.06 -0.15
CA ARG A 89 -1.20 0.24 1.30
C ARG A 89 -2.60 0.24 1.92
N TYR A 90 -3.56 0.93 1.31
CA TYR A 90 -4.92 1.04 1.82
C TYR A 90 -5.95 0.74 0.73
N PRO A 91 -7.16 0.27 1.10
CA PRO A 91 -8.25 0.17 0.15
C PRO A 91 -8.62 1.57 -0.38
N VAL A 92 -8.77 1.68 -1.69
CA VAL A 92 -9.35 2.85 -2.37
C VAL A 92 -10.88 2.77 -2.37
N PRO A 93 -11.59 3.88 -2.66
CA PRO A 93 -13.00 3.80 -3.01
C PRO A 93 -13.26 2.76 -4.10
N ASP A 94 -14.33 1.98 -3.93
CA ASP A 94 -14.68 0.88 -4.81
C ASP A 94 -13.56 -0.17 -4.99
N ALA A 95 -12.77 -0.45 -3.94
CA ALA A 95 -11.63 -1.37 -3.98
C ALA A 95 -11.93 -2.71 -4.67
N MET A 96 -13.15 -3.24 -4.50
CA MET A 96 -13.60 -4.49 -5.12
C MET A 96 -13.67 -4.44 -6.66
N ASN A 97 -13.69 -3.26 -7.27
CA ASN A 97 -13.69 -3.07 -8.72
C ASN A 97 -12.28 -3.00 -9.33
N TRP A 98 -11.23 -2.90 -8.51
CA TRP A 98 -9.85 -2.83 -8.97
C TRP A 98 -9.15 -4.19 -8.88
N PRO A 99 -8.26 -4.56 -9.82
CA PRO A 99 -7.47 -5.80 -9.76
C PRO A 99 -6.27 -5.66 -8.80
N VAL A 100 -6.46 -5.02 -7.64
CA VAL A 100 -5.38 -4.66 -6.71
C VAL A 100 -5.64 -5.26 -5.33
N GLY A 101 -4.63 -5.92 -4.80
CA GLY A 101 -4.55 -6.44 -3.44
C GLY A 101 -4.16 -5.38 -2.40
N LEU A 102 -3.91 -5.81 -1.16
CA LEU A 102 -3.55 -4.91 -0.06
C LEU A 102 -2.17 -5.19 0.51
N HIS A 103 -1.47 -4.14 0.95
CA HIS A 103 -0.20 -4.21 1.67
C HIS A 103 -0.38 -3.68 3.10
N ASP A 104 -0.28 -4.58 4.07
CA ASP A 104 -0.28 -4.25 5.49
C ASP A 104 1.14 -3.92 5.98
N ASP A 105 1.48 -2.65 6.03
CA ASP A 105 2.82 -2.18 6.40
C ASP A 105 3.18 -2.40 7.88
N SER A 106 2.17 -2.72 8.71
CA SER A 106 2.33 -3.02 10.13
C SER A 106 1.64 -4.35 10.44
N PHE A 107 1.91 -5.37 9.61
CA PHE A 107 1.25 -6.66 9.70
C PHE A 107 1.34 -7.24 11.10
N ALA A 108 0.17 -7.60 11.63
CA ALA A 108 -0.05 -8.12 12.97
C ALA A 108 0.35 -7.19 14.11
N HIS A 109 0.57 -5.90 13.85
CA HIS A 109 0.76 -4.86 14.87
C HIS A 109 -0.35 -3.79 14.84
N SER A 110 -0.82 -3.42 13.64
CA SER A 110 -1.86 -2.40 13.45
C SER A 110 -2.85 -2.81 12.37
N THR A 111 -3.21 -4.09 12.41
CA THR A 111 -4.06 -4.77 11.45
C THR A 111 -5.51 -4.82 11.92
N ILE A 112 -5.80 -5.45 13.06
CA ILE A 112 -7.16 -5.88 13.45
C ILE A 112 -7.86 -4.99 14.48
N GLY A 113 -7.20 -3.96 14.99
CA GLY A 113 -7.72 -3.17 16.10
C GLY A 113 -8.92 -2.28 15.75
N GLN A 114 -9.23 -1.32 16.64
CA GLN A 114 -10.43 -0.48 16.55
C GLN A 114 -10.19 0.89 15.93
N GLU A 115 -8.92 1.26 15.68
CA GLU A 115 -8.60 2.59 15.19
C GLU A 115 -8.86 2.68 13.69
N GLU A 116 -9.47 3.78 13.24
CA GLU A 116 -9.78 3.97 11.81
C GLU A 116 -8.53 3.98 10.91
N TRP A 117 -7.36 4.20 11.52
CA TRP A 117 -6.08 4.17 10.83
C TRP A 117 -5.40 2.80 10.78
N GLU A 118 -6.03 1.73 11.28
CA GLU A 118 -5.59 0.34 11.12
C GLU A 118 -6.14 -0.30 9.84
N LEU A 119 -5.59 -1.44 9.41
CA LEU A 119 -5.94 -2.02 8.11
C LEU A 119 -7.37 -2.58 8.05
N LEU A 120 -7.77 -3.43 8.99
CA LEU A 120 -9.06 -4.11 8.98
C LEU A 120 -10.24 -3.12 9.13
N PRO A 121 -10.20 -2.10 10.00
CA PRO A 121 -11.20 -1.03 10.01
C PRO A 121 -11.36 -0.36 8.65
N ARG A 122 -10.26 -0.09 7.92
CA ARG A 122 -10.35 0.47 6.55
C ARG A 122 -10.94 -0.52 5.54
N ILE A 123 -10.57 -1.80 5.62
CA ILE A 123 -11.14 -2.85 4.76
C ILE A 123 -12.67 -2.91 4.93
N ARG A 124 -13.15 -2.88 6.18
CA ARG A 124 -14.58 -2.85 6.52
C ARG A 124 -15.24 -1.58 6.00
N ALA A 125 -14.65 -0.41 6.24
CA ALA A 125 -15.18 0.87 5.78
C ALA A 125 -15.29 0.95 4.25
N ALA A 126 -14.41 0.26 3.52
CA ALA A 126 -14.44 0.17 2.06
C ALA A 126 -15.34 -0.96 1.51
N GLY A 127 -15.99 -1.75 2.37
CA GLY A 127 -16.77 -2.93 1.94
C GLY A 127 -15.92 -3.99 1.23
N ALA A 128 -14.63 -4.07 1.56
CA ALA A 128 -13.64 -4.89 0.87
C ALA A 128 -13.26 -6.17 1.63
N GLU A 129 -14.09 -6.63 2.56
CA GLU A 129 -13.81 -7.80 3.42
C GLU A 129 -13.60 -9.09 2.63
N ASP A 130 -14.19 -9.19 1.43
CA ASP A 130 -14.06 -10.35 0.54
C ASP A 130 -12.89 -10.24 -0.46
N LEU A 131 -12.09 -9.17 -0.39
CA LEU A 131 -11.00 -8.91 -1.32
C LEU A 131 -9.95 -10.05 -1.32
N TRP A 132 -9.62 -10.59 -0.14
CA TRP A 132 -8.64 -11.67 0.05
C TRP A 132 -8.99 -12.95 -0.72
N LYS A 133 -10.27 -13.17 -1.03
CA LYS A 133 -10.72 -14.36 -1.79
C LYS A 133 -10.21 -14.35 -3.23
N THR A 134 -9.80 -13.19 -3.75
CA THR A 134 -9.50 -12.97 -5.17
C THR A 134 -8.19 -12.25 -5.42
N ARG A 135 -7.68 -11.48 -4.45
CA ARG A 135 -6.42 -10.75 -4.56
C ARG A 135 -5.54 -11.01 -3.34
N PRO A 136 -4.20 -10.98 -3.50
CA PRO A 136 -3.30 -11.16 -2.37
C PRO A 136 -3.43 -10.02 -1.36
N ILE A 137 -3.19 -10.35 -0.09
CA ILE A 137 -2.91 -9.39 0.97
C ILE A 137 -1.53 -9.74 1.50
N GLY A 138 -0.56 -8.85 1.27
CA GLY A 138 0.81 -8.95 1.76
C GLY A 138 1.07 -7.90 2.84
N GLY A 139 2.32 -7.77 3.27
CA GLY A 139 2.67 -6.78 4.27
C GLY A 139 4.11 -6.87 4.75
N GLU A 140 4.47 -5.92 5.62
CA GLU A 140 5.72 -5.89 6.37
C GLU A 140 5.43 -6.19 7.84
N VAL A 141 6.29 -7.00 8.45
CA VAL A 141 6.37 -7.09 9.92
C VAL A 141 7.32 -6.01 10.41
N ARG A 142 6.88 -5.22 11.39
CA ARG A 142 7.63 -4.07 11.90
C ARG A 142 9.08 -4.42 12.31
N PRO A 143 10.05 -3.51 12.11
CA PRO A 143 11.47 -3.75 12.44
C PRO A 143 11.73 -4.20 13.88
N GLU A 144 10.93 -3.75 14.84
CA GLU A 144 11.05 -4.13 16.25
C GLU A 144 10.74 -5.63 16.48
N VAL A 145 9.93 -6.21 15.61
CA VAL A 145 9.45 -7.59 15.70
C VAL A 145 10.32 -8.56 14.90
N GLN A 146 10.88 -8.12 13.77
CA GLN A 146 11.67 -8.95 12.86
C GLN A 146 12.78 -9.79 13.54
N PRO A 147 13.55 -9.29 14.53
CA PRO A 147 14.58 -10.08 15.20
C PRO A 147 14.04 -11.23 16.06
N HIS A 148 12.74 -11.29 16.32
CA HIS A 148 12.11 -12.24 17.25
C HIS A 148 11.27 -13.32 16.54
N LEU A 149 10.78 -13.07 15.32
CA LEU A 149 9.86 -13.94 14.56
C LEU A 149 10.27 -15.43 14.52
N TRP A 150 11.56 -15.71 14.44
CA TRP A 150 12.07 -17.07 14.22
C TRP A 150 12.82 -17.64 15.43
N LYS A 151 12.78 -16.93 16.57
CA LYS A 151 13.52 -17.33 17.78
C LYS A 151 12.72 -18.22 18.73
N SER A 152 11.39 -18.26 18.59
CA SER A 152 10.49 -19.06 19.43
C SER A 152 9.33 -19.61 18.59
N PRO A 153 8.85 -20.83 18.88
CA PRO A 153 7.58 -21.31 18.33
C PRO A 153 6.36 -20.68 19.02
N GLU A 154 6.55 -20.03 20.18
CA GLU A 154 5.47 -19.32 20.89
C GLU A 154 5.05 -18.06 20.12
N PRO A 155 3.74 -17.72 20.10
CA PRO A 155 3.28 -16.46 19.56
C PRO A 155 4.06 -15.28 20.16
N LEU A 156 4.43 -14.32 19.31
CA LEU A 156 4.99 -13.07 19.77
C LEU A 156 3.90 -12.33 20.55
N THR A 157 4.24 -11.89 21.77
CA THR A 157 3.26 -11.35 22.72
C THR A 157 2.92 -9.90 22.43
N GLU A 158 1.83 -9.41 23.05
CA GLU A 158 1.44 -7.99 23.09
C GLU A 158 2.58 -7.06 23.55
N ASP A 159 3.56 -7.58 24.32
CA ASP A 159 4.72 -6.80 24.78
C ASP A 159 5.58 -6.25 23.62
N LEU A 160 5.52 -6.89 22.45
CA LEU A 160 6.16 -6.42 21.21
C LEU A 160 5.20 -5.64 20.30
N GLY A 161 3.99 -5.34 20.78
CA GLY A 161 2.92 -4.68 20.04
C GLY A 161 2.21 -5.57 19.04
N MET A 162 2.40 -6.89 19.11
CA MET A 162 1.72 -7.84 18.21
C MET A 162 0.29 -8.09 18.68
N GLN A 163 -0.65 -8.07 17.75
CA GLN A 163 -2.07 -8.30 17.98
C GLN A 163 -2.36 -9.80 18.00
N ASP A 164 -3.24 -10.23 18.92
CA ASP A 164 -3.69 -11.61 19.01
C ASP A 164 -4.86 -11.88 18.05
N TYR A 165 -4.74 -12.94 17.24
CA TYR A 165 -5.73 -13.38 16.26
C TYR A 165 -6.50 -14.64 16.72
N GLY A 166 -6.29 -15.08 17.96
CA GLY A 166 -6.79 -16.34 18.52
C GLY A 166 -8.20 -16.31 19.11
N GLU A 167 -8.94 -15.19 19.01
CA GLU A 167 -10.34 -15.08 19.49
C GLU A 167 -11.38 -15.64 18.50
#